data_AF-A0A4U9HDT2-F1
#
_entry.id   AF-A0A4U9HDT2-F1
#
_cell.length_a   1.000
_cell.length_b   1.000
_cell.length_c   1.000
_cell.angle_alpha   90.00
_cell.angle_beta   90.00
_cell.angle_gamma   90.00
#
_symmetry.space_group_name_H-M   'P 1'
#
loop_
_entity.id
_entity.type
_entity.pdbx_description
1 polymer ?
#
loop_
_entity_poly.entity_id
_entity_poly.type
_entity_poly.pdbx_seq_one_letter_code
_entity_poly.pdbx_strand_id
1 'polypeptide(L)'
;MTNTRNILTGLLVLAVLALCFIWPIPNDQLPFHRNGLIYPIVAVALGLFFNGVTTRQRLDLSKIKFVLIVIWALTFFIVINGFFVAPDIKEMVSAWSGQWLRPVLLFCAGLVLLPAIQRTYPSMSAARFFTLVILFFWGVVCVHLLDSLWLYWRDGYIHWGETRIVYNRTRMSFQVNMITGFLMAELLARGLLHQRFLRLKTPGSGINVNK
;
A
#
# COMPACT_ATOMS: atom_id res chain seq x y z
N MET A 1 2.99 26.25 -13.74
CA MET A 1 3.22 24.79 -13.69
C MET A 1 3.63 24.26 -12.30
N THR A 2 4.45 24.96 -11.53
CA THR A 2 4.92 24.52 -10.19
C THR A 2 3.78 24.32 -9.18
N ASN A 3 2.78 25.21 -9.18
CA ASN A 3 1.68 25.15 -8.21
C ASN A 3 0.76 23.94 -8.44
N THR A 4 0.35 23.69 -9.70
CA THR A 4 -0.41 22.50 -10.10
C THR A 4 0.31 21.21 -9.72
N ARG A 5 1.63 21.13 -9.95
CA ARG A 5 2.44 19.95 -9.59
C ARG A 5 2.47 19.71 -8.08
N ASN A 6 2.62 20.77 -7.30
CA ASN A 6 2.63 20.67 -5.84
C ASN A 6 1.28 20.16 -5.33
N ILE A 7 0.18 20.71 -5.86
CA ILE A 7 -1.19 20.25 -5.57
C ILE A 7 -1.34 18.77 -5.92
N LEU A 8 -0.93 18.36 -7.13
CA LEU A 8 -1.00 16.96 -7.57
C LEU A 8 -0.17 16.02 -6.69
N THR A 9 1.01 16.46 -6.24
CA THR A 9 1.84 15.64 -5.34
C THR A 9 1.21 15.52 -3.95
N GLY A 10 0.63 16.61 -3.43
CA GLY A 10 -0.12 16.60 -2.17
C GLY A 10 -1.34 15.68 -2.24
N LEU A 11 -2.14 15.80 -3.31
CA LEU A 11 -3.29 14.92 -3.58
C LEU A 11 -2.87 13.46 -3.73
N LEU A 12 -1.75 13.19 -4.39
CA LEU A 12 -1.21 11.83 -4.52
C LEU A 12 -0.89 11.23 -3.14
N VAL A 13 -0.21 11.97 -2.26
CA VAL A 13 0.09 11.52 -0.89
C VAL A 13 -1.20 11.24 -0.13
N LEU A 14 -2.16 12.18 -0.15
CA LEU A 14 -3.43 12.03 0.54
C LEU A 14 -4.23 10.83 0.01
N ALA A 15 -4.29 10.65 -1.30
CA ALA A 15 -4.99 9.53 -1.94
C ALA A 15 -4.37 8.18 -1.55
N VAL A 16 -3.04 8.08 -1.51
CA VAL A 16 -2.34 6.86 -1.06
C VAL A 16 -2.66 6.56 0.39
N LEU A 17 -2.57 7.55 1.28
CA LEU A 17 -2.86 7.35 2.71
C LEU A 17 -4.34 7.00 2.93
N ALA A 18 -5.26 7.66 2.23
CA ALA A 18 -6.67 7.32 2.25
C ALA A 18 -6.92 5.90 1.75
N LEU A 19 -6.27 5.48 0.67
CA LEU A 19 -6.37 4.12 0.13
C LEU A 19 -5.90 3.09 1.16
N CYS A 20 -4.78 3.34 1.86
CA CYS A 20 -4.30 2.47 2.93
C CYS A 20 -5.32 2.34 4.07
N PHE A 21 -5.95 3.44 4.47
CA PHE A 21 -6.96 3.43 5.53
C PHE A 21 -8.21 2.64 5.13
N ILE A 22 -8.74 2.86 3.92
CA ILE A 22 -9.97 2.20 3.47
C ILE A 22 -9.74 0.80 2.88
N TRP A 23 -8.50 0.36 2.75
CA TRP A 23 -8.14 -0.90 2.09
C TRP A 23 -8.95 -2.13 2.58
N PRO A 24 -9.11 -2.37 3.89
CA PRO A 24 -9.85 -3.53 4.37
C PRO A 24 -11.38 -3.36 4.32
N ILE A 25 -11.89 -2.14 4.09
CA ILE A 25 -13.31 -1.83 4.07
C ILE A 25 -13.93 -2.39 2.79
N PRO A 26 -15.02 -3.17 2.82
CA PRO A 26 -15.74 -3.63 1.63
C PRO A 26 -16.20 -2.47 0.70
N ASN A 27 -16.21 -2.69 -0.62
CA ASN A 27 -16.56 -1.62 -1.59
C ASN A 27 -18.01 -1.17 -1.46
N ASP A 28 -18.90 -2.08 -1.07
CA ASP A 28 -20.32 -1.84 -0.78
C ASP A 28 -20.56 -0.90 0.42
N GLN A 29 -19.54 -0.71 1.26
CA GLN A 29 -19.61 0.16 2.45
C GLN A 29 -18.92 1.51 2.24
N LEU A 30 -18.23 1.68 1.11
CA LEU A 30 -17.57 2.92 0.76
C LEU A 30 -18.52 3.76 -0.11
N PRO A 31 -18.50 5.10 0.02
CA PRO A 31 -19.28 5.98 -0.85
C PRO A 31 -18.80 5.93 -2.31
N PHE A 32 -17.64 5.32 -2.57
CA PHE A 32 -17.09 5.08 -3.89
C PHE A 32 -16.27 3.79 -3.91
N HIS A 33 -16.15 3.17 -5.08
CA HIS A 33 -15.31 1.99 -5.25
C HIS A 33 -13.82 2.32 -5.08
N ARG A 34 -13.02 1.48 -4.41
CA ARG A 34 -11.57 1.71 -4.17
C ARG A 34 -10.77 2.02 -5.44
N ASN A 35 -11.19 1.46 -6.57
CA ASN A 35 -10.63 1.75 -7.90
C ASN A 35 -10.62 3.26 -8.23
N GLY A 36 -11.56 4.03 -7.67
CA GLY A 36 -11.59 5.48 -7.78
C GLY A 36 -10.38 6.18 -7.13
N LEU A 37 -9.64 5.51 -6.25
CA LEU A 37 -8.34 5.97 -5.76
C LEU A 37 -7.17 5.29 -6.48
N ILE A 38 -7.26 3.97 -6.71
CA ILE A 38 -6.16 3.19 -7.30
C ILE A 38 -5.72 3.77 -8.66
N TYR A 39 -6.66 3.97 -9.59
CA TYR A 39 -6.30 4.40 -10.94
C TYR A 39 -5.76 5.85 -10.97
N PRO A 40 -6.34 6.83 -10.26
CA PRO A 40 -5.74 8.16 -10.14
C PRO A 40 -4.36 8.14 -9.49
N ILE A 41 -4.13 7.33 -8.45
CA ILE A 41 -2.80 7.19 -7.83
C ILE A 41 -1.79 6.72 -8.87
N VAL A 42 -2.11 5.65 -9.61
CA VAL A 42 -1.23 5.10 -10.66
C VAL A 42 -0.96 6.16 -11.73
N ALA A 43 -2.00 6.80 -12.27
CA ALA A 43 -1.87 7.77 -13.34
C ALA A 43 -1.06 9.01 -12.92
N VAL A 44 -1.36 9.57 -11.74
CA VAL A 44 -0.66 10.77 -11.23
C VAL A 44 0.78 10.43 -10.84
N ALA A 45 1.04 9.28 -10.20
CA ALA A 45 2.40 8.87 -9.86
C ALA A 45 3.28 8.71 -11.11
N LEU A 46 2.78 8.01 -12.14
CA LEU A 46 3.49 7.85 -13.42
C LEU A 46 3.67 9.19 -14.13
N GLY A 47 2.61 10.01 -14.21
CA GLY A 47 2.67 11.33 -14.84
C GLY A 47 3.72 12.24 -14.18
N LEU A 48 3.76 12.29 -12.85
CA LEU A 48 4.76 13.06 -12.11
C LEU A 48 6.18 12.51 -12.29
N PHE A 49 6.33 11.19 -12.34
CA PHE A 49 7.61 10.52 -12.52
C PHE A 49 8.21 10.76 -13.91
N PHE A 50 7.44 10.56 -14.98
CA PHE A 50 7.93 10.71 -16.36
C PHE A 50 8.13 12.17 -16.77
N ASN A 51 7.45 13.13 -16.13
CA ASN A 51 7.58 14.56 -16.36
C ASN A 51 8.85 15.18 -15.73
N GLY A 52 9.88 14.39 -15.42
CA GLY A 52 11.12 14.88 -14.82
C GLY A 52 12.31 13.97 -15.03
N VAL A 53 13.33 14.44 -15.74
CA VAL A 53 14.61 13.71 -15.89
C VAL A 53 15.24 13.45 -14.52
N THR A 54 15.30 14.47 -13.66
CA THR A 54 15.86 14.36 -12.30
C THR A 54 15.05 13.44 -11.38
N THR A 55 13.77 13.21 -11.68
CA THR A 55 12.91 12.28 -10.92
C THR A 55 13.19 10.84 -11.33
N ARG A 56 13.35 10.60 -12.63
CA ARG A 56 13.70 9.27 -13.17
C ARG A 56 15.08 8.80 -12.70
N GLN A 57 16.05 9.71 -12.62
CA GLN A 57 17.41 9.41 -12.14
C GLN A 57 17.47 8.96 -10.67
N ARG A 58 16.42 9.20 -9.87
CA ARG A 58 16.34 8.72 -8.48
C ARG A 58 15.97 7.24 -8.38
N LEU A 59 15.46 6.64 -9.45
CA LEU A 59 15.15 5.22 -9.48
C LEU A 59 16.36 4.44 -10.01
N ASP A 60 16.98 3.66 -9.13
CA ASP A 60 18.08 2.78 -9.50
C ASP A 60 17.54 1.50 -10.14
N LEU A 61 17.40 1.52 -11.46
CA LEU A 61 16.89 0.38 -12.23
C LEU A 61 17.76 -0.86 -12.06
N SER A 62 19.06 -0.73 -11.80
CA SER A 62 19.96 -1.89 -11.67
C SER A 62 19.55 -2.79 -10.51
N LYS A 63 19.09 -2.20 -9.40
CA LYS A 63 18.65 -2.91 -8.19
C LYS A 63 17.31 -3.61 -8.34
N ILE A 64 16.43 -3.10 -9.21
CA ILE A 64 15.05 -3.61 -9.34
C ILE A 64 14.80 -4.35 -10.66
N LYS A 65 15.76 -4.33 -11.60
CA LYS A 65 15.62 -4.95 -12.93
C LYS A 65 15.19 -6.41 -12.85
N PHE A 66 15.86 -7.19 -11.99
CA PHE A 66 15.52 -8.60 -11.82
C PHE A 66 14.08 -8.79 -11.35
N VAL A 67 13.66 -8.03 -10.33
CA VAL A 67 12.29 -8.09 -9.79
C VAL A 67 11.26 -7.72 -10.86
N LEU A 68 11.52 -6.69 -11.66
CA LEU A 68 10.65 -6.30 -12.77
C LEU A 68 10.54 -7.41 -13.83
N ILE A 69 11.66 -8.04 -14.20
CA ILE A 69 11.65 -9.16 -15.16
C ILE A 69 10.81 -10.31 -14.62
N VAL A 70 11.00 -10.71 -13.37
CA VAL A 70 10.23 -11.80 -12.74
C VAL A 70 8.74 -11.47 -12.71
N ILE A 71 8.36 -10.26 -12.30
CA ILE A 71 6.96 -9.85 -12.26
C ILE A 71 6.33 -9.88 -13.66
N TRP A 72 7.02 -9.36 -14.69
CA TRP A 72 6.50 -9.40 -16.06
C TRP A 72 6.42 -10.82 -16.61
N ALA A 73 7.44 -11.64 -16.39
CA ALA A 73 7.44 -13.04 -16.81
C ALA A 73 6.26 -13.80 -16.18
N LEU A 74 6.04 -13.66 -14.87
CA LEU A 74 4.89 -14.24 -14.18
C LEU A 74 3.56 -13.68 -14.71
N THR A 75 3.49 -12.37 -14.97
CA THR A 75 2.29 -11.73 -15.52
C THR A 75 1.90 -12.34 -16.85
N PHE A 76 2.84 -12.44 -17.80
CA PHE A 76 2.57 -13.05 -19.10
C PHE A 76 2.29 -14.55 -18.98
N PHE A 77 3.05 -15.26 -18.15
CA PHE A 77 2.83 -16.69 -17.93
C PHE A 77 1.41 -16.98 -17.42
N ILE A 78 0.94 -16.24 -16.40
CA ILE A 78 -0.40 -16.44 -15.83
C ILE A 78 -1.49 -16.15 -16.86
N VAL A 79 -1.36 -15.05 -17.62
CA VAL A 79 -2.35 -14.67 -18.65
C VAL A 79 -2.40 -15.69 -19.77
N ILE A 80 -1.24 -16.07 -20.30
CA ILE A 80 -1.13 -17.00 -21.42
C ILE A 80 -1.71 -18.36 -21.00
N ASN A 81 -1.31 -18.90 -19.84
CA ASN A 81 -1.88 -20.15 -19.35
C ASN A 81 -3.39 -20.03 -19.07
N GLY A 82 -3.84 -18.90 -18.53
CA GLY A 82 -5.26 -18.63 -18.34
C GLY A 82 -6.06 -18.76 -19.63
N PHE A 83 -5.55 -18.24 -20.75
CA PHE A 83 -6.21 -18.37 -22.05
C PHE A 83 -6.24 -19.81 -22.59
N PHE A 84 -5.27 -20.65 -22.25
CA PHE A 84 -5.24 -22.04 -22.70
C PHE A 84 -6.06 -23.00 -21.83
N VAL A 85 -6.16 -22.72 -20.53
CA VAL A 85 -6.71 -23.67 -19.55
C VAL A 85 -8.13 -23.29 -19.10
N ALA A 86 -8.48 -21.99 -19.12
CA ALA A 86 -9.74 -21.56 -18.54
C ALA A 86 -10.96 -22.01 -19.37
N PRO A 87 -11.97 -22.61 -18.73
CA PRO A 87 -13.22 -22.97 -19.40
C PRO A 87 -14.06 -21.74 -19.75
N ASP A 88 -13.95 -20.66 -18.96
CA ASP A 88 -14.59 -19.37 -19.23
C ASP A 88 -13.52 -18.26 -19.23
N ILE A 89 -13.27 -17.70 -20.43
CA ILE A 89 -12.30 -16.62 -20.64
C ILE A 89 -12.71 -15.33 -19.93
N LYS A 90 -14.01 -15.02 -19.86
CA LYS A 90 -14.50 -13.80 -19.22
C LYS A 90 -14.27 -13.83 -17.72
N GLU A 91 -14.55 -14.96 -17.09
CA GLU A 91 -14.28 -15.15 -15.66
C GLU A 91 -12.77 -15.12 -15.38
N MET A 92 -11.97 -15.79 -16.21
CA MET A 92 -10.50 -15.79 -16.09
C MET A 92 -9.91 -14.38 -16.20
N VAL A 93 -10.34 -13.58 -17.19
CA VAL A 93 -9.87 -12.19 -17.34
C VAL A 93 -10.30 -11.32 -16.15
N SER A 94 -11.53 -11.52 -15.65
CA SER A 94 -12.01 -10.83 -14.45
C SER A 94 -11.16 -11.15 -13.21
N ALA A 95 -10.88 -12.44 -12.99
CA ALA A 95 -10.06 -12.91 -11.89
C ALA A 95 -8.61 -12.41 -12.02
N TRP A 96 -8.00 -12.53 -13.20
CA TRP A 96 -6.65 -12.03 -13.47
C TRP A 96 -6.54 -10.51 -13.23
N SER A 97 -7.51 -9.75 -13.73
CA SER A 97 -7.56 -8.30 -13.53
C SER A 97 -7.63 -7.92 -12.05
N GLY A 98 -8.51 -8.59 -11.30
CA GLY A 98 -8.73 -8.31 -9.88
C GLY A 98 -7.59 -8.77 -8.97
N GLN A 99 -7.07 -9.98 -9.19
CA GLN A 99 -6.17 -10.67 -8.27
C GLN A 99 -4.69 -10.49 -8.63
N TRP A 100 -4.35 -10.23 -9.89
CA TRP A 100 -2.96 -10.11 -10.33
C TRP A 100 -2.62 -8.73 -10.89
N LEU A 101 -3.36 -8.26 -11.89
CA LEU A 101 -3.04 -7.00 -12.57
C LEU A 101 -3.05 -5.81 -11.60
N ARG A 102 -4.06 -5.71 -10.73
CA ARG A 102 -4.14 -4.61 -9.74
C ARG A 102 -2.93 -4.59 -8.78
N PRO A 103 -2.53 -5.69 -8.12
CA PRO A 103 -1.29 -5.73 -7.35
C PRO A 103 -0.05 -5.32 -8.15
N VAL A 104 0.09 -5.78 -9.40
CA VAL A 104 1.23 -5.40 -10.26
C VAL A 104 1.23 -3.90 -10.56
N LEU A 105 0.07 -3.31 -10.86
CA LEU A 105 -0.06 -1.87 -11.08
C LEU A 105 0.30 -1.07 -9.82
N LEU A 106 -0.19 -1.50 -8.65
CA LEU A 106 0.13 -0.86 -7.37
C LEU A 106 1.61 -1.00 -7.02
N PHE A 107 2.24 -2.14 -7.31
CA PHE A 107 3.67 -2.34 -7.15
C PHE A 107 4.47 -1.37 -8.03
N CYS A 108 4.15 -1.31 -9.32
CA CYS A 108 4.79 -0.39 -10.27
C CYS A 108 4.60 1.08 -9.87
N ALA A 109 3.40 1.46 -9.43
CA ALA A 109 3.15 2.80 -8.88
C ALA A 109 3.99 3.07 -7.63
N GLY A 110 4.09 2.10 -6.71
CA GLY A 110 4.89 2.19 -5.49
C GLY A 110 6.38 2.44 -5.76
N LEU A 111 6.95 1.84 -6.81
CA LEU A 111 8.35 2.05 -7.21
C LEU A 111 8.65 3.51 -7.58
N VAL A 112 7.72 4.16 -8.27
CA VAL A 112 7.89 5.54 -8.76
C VAL A 112 7.35 6.60 -7.80
N LEU A 113 6.56 6.18 -6.82
CA LEU A 113 5.84 7.03 -5.88
C LEU A 113 6.78 7.91 -5.06
N LEU A 114 7.77 7.30 -4.40
CA LEU A 114 8.70 8.05 -3.55
C LEU A 114 9.56 9.04 -4.36
N PRO A 115 10.19 8.65 -5.50
CA PRO A 115 10.85 9.61 -6.37
C PRO A 115 9.96 10.80 -6.77
N ALA A 116 8.70 10.55 -7.13
CA ALA A 116 7.74 11.59 -7.51
C ALA A 116 7.44 12.54 -6.34
N ILE A 117 7.23 12.01 -5.13
CA ILE A 117 6.95 12.80 -3.93
C ILE A 117 8.17 13.65 -3.54
N GLN A 118 9.36 13.05 -3.52
CA GLN A 118 10.58 13.70 -3.05
C GLN A 118 11.08 14.83 -3.96
N ARG A 119 10.55 14.94 -5.18
CA ARG A 119 10.83 16.09 -6.04
C ARG A 119 10.20 17.37 -5.48
N THR A 120 8.99 17.25 -4.94
CA THR A 120 8.22 18.37 -4.37
C THR A 120 8.50 18.52 -2.88
N TYR A 121 8.64 17.40 -2.16
CA TYR A 121 8.89 17.35 -0.72
C TYR A 121 10.21 16.61 -0.42
N PRO A 122 11.39 17.26 -0.60
CA PRO A 122 12.69 16.61 -0.43
C PRO A 122 12.93 16.04 0.97
N SER A 123 12.26 16.62 1.98
CA SER A 123 12.33 16.16 3.37
C SER A 123 11.54 14.87 3.63
N MET A 124 10.76 14.37 2.65
CA MET A 124 10.02 13.11 2.76
C MET A 124 10.93 11.91 2.44
N SER A 125 11.63 11.39 3.46
CA SER A 125 12.42 10.16 3.28
C SER A 125 11.54 8.92 3.09
N ALA A 126 12.12 7.86 2.52
CA ALA A 126 11.47 6.55 2.40
C ALA A 126 10.89 6.09 3.75
N ALA A 127 11.70 6.23 4.82
CA ALA A 127 11.30 5.82 6.15
C ALA A 127 10.14 6.65 6.71
N ARG A 128 10.08 7.96 6.44
CA ARG A 128 8.95 8.80 6.85
C ARG A 128 7.67 8.38 6.14
N PHE A 129 7.75 8.22 4.82
CA PHE A 129 6.59 7.86 4.02
C PHE A 129 6.07 6.45 4.36
N PHE A 130 6.97 5.47 4.48
CA PHE A 130 6.60 4.10 4.86
C PHE A 130 6.00 4.05 6.27
N THR A 131 6.51 4.86 7.22
CA THR A 131 5.89 5.00 8.55
C THR A 131 4.45 5.53 8.44
N LEU A 132 4.20 6.54 7.61
CA LEU A 132 2.84 7.06 7.41
C LEU A 132 1.91 5.99 6.82
N VAL A 133 2.37 5.23 5.83
CA VAL A 133 1.61 4.12 5.24
C VAL A 133 1.19 3.10 6.31
N ILE A 134 2.14 2.67 7.16
CA ILE A 134 1.82 1.73 8.25
C ILE A 134 0.85 2.35 9.26
N LEU A 135 1.03 3.62 9.63
CA LEU A 135 0.12 4.29 10.56
C LEU A 135 -1.31 4.39 10.01
N PHE A 136 -1.49 4.65 8.71
CA PHE A 136 -2.82 4.68 8.09
C PHE A 136 -3.44 3.29 7.99
N PHE A 137 -2.63 2.26 7.75
CA PHE A 137 -3.08 0.86 7.85
C PHE A 137 -3.49 0.48 9.28
N TRP A 138 -2.84 1.03 10.30
CA TRP A 138 -3.27 0.90 11.70
C TRP A 138 -4.51 1.74 12.02
N GLY A 139 -4.69 2.88 11.37
CA GLY A 139 -5.79 3.80 11.63
C GLY A 139 -7.15 3.12 11.61
N VAL A 140 -7.42 2.29 10.60
CA VAL A 140 -8.68 1.53 10.50
C VAL A 140 -8.84 0.50 11.62
N VAL A 141 -7.74 -0.11 12.08
CA VAL A 141 -7.76 -1.01 13.25
C VAL A 141 -8.09 -0.23 14.52
N CYS A 142 -7.49 0.96 14.70
CA CYS A 142 -7.81 1.82 15.84
C CYS A 142 -9.28 2.24 15.85
N VAL A 143 -9.84 2.66 14.69
CA VAL A 143 -11.26 3.01 14.61
C VAL A 143 -12.16 1.80 14.88
N HIS A 144 -11.79 0.62 14.38
CA HIS A 144 -12.50 -0.62 14.68
C HIS A 144 -12.52 -0.96 16.19
N LEU A 145 -11.39 -0.76 16.89
CA LEU A 145 -11.31 -0.95 18.34
C LEU A 145 -12.18 0.08 19.09
N LEU A 146 -12.17 1.34 18.66
CA LEU A 146 -13.01 2.38 19.25
C LEU A 146 -14.51 2.10 19.04
N ASP A 147 -14.91 1.65 17.86
CA ASP A 147 -16.29 1.23 17.56
C ASP A 147 -16.70 0.05 18.45
N SER A 148 -15.81 -0.93 18.63
CA SER A 148 -16.04 -2.08 19.51
C SER A 148 -16.22 -1.67 20.98
N LEU A 149 -15.38 -0.76 21.47
CA LEU A 149 -15.48 -0.23 22.84
C LEU A 149 -16.78 0.57 23.05
N TRP A 150 -17.17 1.36 22.06
CA TRP A 150 -18.43 2.11 22.10
C TRP A 150 -19.65 1.19 22.14
N LEU A 151 -19.68 0.16 21.29
CA LEU A 151 -20.77 -0.82 21.29
C LEU A 151 -20.82 -1.61 22.60
N TYR A 152 -19.65 -1.98 23.16
CA TYR A 152 -19.60 -2.62 24.47
C TYR A 152 -20.17 -1.74 25.58
N TRP A 153 -19.81 -0.44 25.60
CA TRP A 153 -20.39 0.52 26.54
C TRP A 153 -21.91 0.58 26.41
N ARG A 154 -22.44 0.66 25.18
CA ARG A 154 -23.87 0.84 24.91
C ARG A 154 -24.69 -0.42 25.21
N ASP A 155 -24.20 -1.59 24.81
CA ASP A 155 -24.97 -2.83 24.77
C ASP A 155 -24.61 -3.82 25.90
N GLY A 156 -23.49 -3.58 26.61
CA GLY A 156 -23.03 -4.41 27.73
C GLY A 156 -22.28 -5.69 27.34
N TYR A 157 -22.11 -5.98 26.05
CA TYR A 157 -21.35 -7.13 25.55
C TYR A 157 -20.60 -6.80 24.24
N ILE A 158 -19.58 -7.61 23.91
CA ILE A 158 -18.73 -7.39 22.74
C ILE A 158 -19.34 -8.09 21.52
N HIS A 159 -19.63 -7.32 20.46
CA HIS A 159 -20.10 -7.82 19.17
C HIS A 159 -18.95 -8.41 18.36
N TRP A 160 -18.54 -9.62 18.73
CA TRP A 160 -17.40 -10.29 18.12
C TRP A 160 -17.60 -10.58 16.62
N GLY A 161 -17.07 -9.71 15.76
CA GLY A 161 -17.12 -9.87 14.31
C GLY A 161 -18.21 -9.06 13.60
N GLU A 162 -19.05 -8.34 14.33
CA GLU A 162 -20.08 -7.45 13.79
C GLU A 162 -19.76 -6.02 14.22
N THR A 163 -18.79 -5.41 13.54
CA THR A 163 -18.53 -3.97 13.69
C THR A 163 -18.96 -3.25 12.44
N ARG A 164 -19.35 -1.98 12.58
CA ARG A 164 -19.96 -1.21 11.48
C ARG A 164 -18.99 -0.92 10.33
N ILE A 165 -17.68 -1.06 10.59
CA ILE A 165 -16.60 -0.68 9.67
C ILE A 165 -15.97 -1.90 9.00
N VAL A 166 -15.86 -3.02 9.73
CA VAL A 166 -15.38 -4.29 9.16
C VAL A 166 -16.20 -5.44 9.73
N TYR A 167 -17.22 -5.84 8.98
CA TYR A 167 -18.18 -6.91 9.33
C TYR A 167 -17.60 -8.33 9.22
N ASN A 168 -16.33 -8.49 8.86
CA ASN A 168 -15.75 -9.82 8.68
C ASN A 168 -14.38 -9.92 9.35
N ARG A 169 -14.30 -10.78 10.37
CA ARG A 169 -13.06 -11.11 11.10
C ARG A 169 -11.90 -11.44 10.16
N THR A 170 -12.17 -12.14 9.06
CA THR A 170 -11.16 -12.53 8.06
C THR A 170 -10.47 -11.31 7.45
N ARG A 171 -11.21 -10.22 7.15
CA ARG A 171 -10.62 -9.02 6.55
C ARG A 171 -9.76 -8.24 7.54
N MET A 172 -10.20 -8.15 8.79
CA MET A 172 -9.39 -7.58 9.88
C MET A 172 -8.13 -8.41 10.12
N SER A 173 -8.23 -9.75 10.11
CA SER A 173 -7.07 -10.63 10.24
C SER A 173 -6.09 -10.44 9.09
N PHE A 174 -6.55 -10.33 7.84
CA PHE A 174 -5.66 -10.01 6.71
C PHE A 174 -4.94 -8.68 6.90
N GLN A 175 -5.65 -7.64 7.35
CA GLN A 175 -5.09 -6.32 7.61
C GLN A 175 -4.01 -6.38 8.71
N VAL A 176 -4.31 -7.00 9.85
CA VAL A 176 -3.37 -7.16 10.98
C VAL A 176 -2.18 -8.04 10.58
N ASN A 177 -2.39 -9.12 9.82
CA ASN A 177 -1.32 -10.00 9.35
C ASN A 177 -0.39 -9.27 8.38
N MET A 178 -0.93 -8.46 7.48
CA MET A 178 -0.12 -7.64 6.56
C MET A 178 0.75 -6.63 7.34
N ILE A 179 0.15 -5.91 8.29
CA ILE A 179 0.88 -4.99 9.17
C ILE A 179 1.98 -5.74 9.95
N THR A 180 1.64 -6.89 10.52
CA THR A 180 2.58 -7.74 11.27
C THR A 180 3.74 -8.19 10.38
N GLY A 181 3.46 -8.60 9.14
CA GLY A 181 4.46 -8.95 8.14
C GLY A 181 5.44 -7.80 7.89
N PHE A 182 4.95 -6.56 7.77
CA PHE A 182 5.81 -5.38 7.62
C PHE A 182 6.67 -5.10 8.87
N LEU A 183 6.10 -5.25 10.07
CA LEU A 183 6.84 -5.08 11.32
C LEU A 183 7.90 -6.17 11.50
N MET A 184 7.60 -7.41 11.15
CA MET A 184 8.57 -8.51 11.16
C MET A 184 9.68 -8.30 10.14
N ALA A 185 9.36 -7.87 8.92
CA ALA A 185 10.35 -7.52 7.91
C ALA A 185 11.27 -6.37 8.38
N GLU A 186 10.72 -5.36 9.06
CA GLU A 186 11.51 -4.29 9.68
C GLU A 186 12.45 -4.84 10.78
N LEU A 187 11.95 -5.71 11.66
CA LEU A 187 12.76 -6.32 12.72
C LEU A 187 13.89 -7.17 12.15
N LEU A 188 13.59 -7.99 11.13
CA LEU A 188 14.59 -8.81 10.43
C LEU A 188 15.62 -7.94 9.71
N ALA A 189 15.21 -6.87 9.04
CA ALA A 189 16.15 -5.96 8.38
C ALA A 189 17.07 -5.25 9.39
N ARG A 190 16.57 -4.90 10.57
CA ARG A 190 17.40 -4.34 11.65
C ARG A 190 18.36 -5.38 12.24
N GLY A 191 17.89 -6.60 12.45
CA GLY A 191 18.67 -7.68 13.06
C GLY A 191 19.73 -8.27 12.15
N LEU A 192 19.40 -8.49 10.87
CA LEU A 192 20.25 -9.21 9.91
C LEU A 192 21.02 -8.29 8.97
N LEU A 193 20.39 -7.19 8.52
CA LEU A 193 20.97 -6.30 7.51
C LEU A 193 21.46 -4.98 8.11
N HIS A 194 21.19 -4.73 9.40
CA HIS A 194 21.40 -3.46 10.08
C HIS A 194 20.86 -2.28 9.26
N GLN A 195 19.68 -2.48 8.65
CA GLN A 195 18.96 -1.46 7.90
C GLN A 195 17.64 -1.14 8.58
N ARG A 196 17.12 0.06 8.32
CA ARG A 196 15.91 0.56 8.96
C ARG A 196 14.96 1.17 7.93
N PHE A 197 13.76 0.60 7.84
CA PHE A 197 12.71 1.09 6.95
C PHE A 197 11.70 1.99 7.68
N LEU A 198 11.56 1.92 9.02
CA LEU A 198 10.64 2.75 9.80
C LEU A 198 11.35 3.79 10.67
N ARG A 199 10.77 4.99 10.76
CA ARG A 199 11.31 6.07 11.59
C ARG A 199 11.02 5.88 13.09
N LEU A 200 10.05 5.03 13.44
CA LEU A 200 9.65 4.76 14.83
C LEU A 200 10.81 4.16 15.62
N LYS A 201 11.27 4.89 16.65
CA LYS A 201 12.31 4.43 17.59
C LYS A 201 11.68 3.38 18.50
N THR A 202 12.30 2.21 18.58
CA THR A 202 12.02 1.22 19.63
C THR A 202 12.88 1.58 20.84
N PRO A 203 12.30 2.03 21.97
CA PRO A 203 13.05 2.15 23.21
C PRO A 203 13.33 0.73 23.71
N GLY A 204 14.60 0.32 23.78
CA GLY A 204 15.01 -0.98 24.34
C GLY A 204 15.81 -1.88 23.40
N SER A 205 15.77 -1.68 22.08
CA SER A 205 16.72 -2.34 21.18
C SER A 205 18.00 -1.49 21.13
N GLY A 206 19.04 -1.85 21.90
CA GLY A 206 20.36 -1.19 21.90
C GLY A 206 21.10 -1.20 20.56
N ILE A 207 20.43 -1.54 19.46
CA ILE A 207 20.95 -1.51 18.10
C ILE A 207 20.72 -0.09 17.56
N ASN A 208 21.69 0.79 17.82
CA ASN A 208 21.83 2.04 17.09
C ASN A 208 22.17 1.73 15.63
N VAL A 209 21.15 1.50 14.80
CA VAL A 209 21.32 1.51 13.35
C VAL A 209 21.53 2.97 12.92
N ASN A 210 22.78 3.41 12.96
CA ASN A 210 23.23 4.65 12.32
C ASN A 210 23.59 4.34 10.87
N LYS A 211 22.65 4.63 9.95
CA LYS A 211 22.86 5.19 8.61
C LYS A 211 21.53 5.34 7.89
#